data_AF-A0A132B7J1-F1
#
_entry.id   AF-A0A132B7J1-F1
#
_cell.length_a   1.000
_cell.length_b   1.000
_cell.length_c   1.000
_cell.angle_alpha   90.00
_cell.angle_beta   90.00
_cell.angle_gamma   90.00
#
_symmetry.space_group_name_H-M   'P 1'
#
loop_
_entity.id
_entity.type
_entity.pdbx_description
1 polymer ?
#
loop_
_entity_poly.entity_id
_entity_poly.type
_entity_poly.pdbx_seq_one_letter_code
_entity_poly.pdbx_strand_id
1 'polypeptide(L)'
;MQSSQARTVLTVPLVVIARPIVPFYGTSANGFTAPPRGWNSFGLQALGTNSLALNQMNVQTQCDLLNATAGYTLCSIDSGWSGNGGDPFGRLVPDPSSFPDLAGLADELHAQGKLLGVYILPGAFSSDADVTVEGTDIQLGTLFDTSQPSYNLRQTFDFSKDGVQQWHNSVINNFAAIGVDMIKMDYMTPGSPDAGESLPANNSLAAVAYHNAIAQSGRQMPLDLSWKLDRDNLGDWLTWKNNADSLRTDQDINNSGQPTLVSFATVQRAIENYRIFINQQEEDPTRQGLPIKIHPDMDNMYTGNAAALTGVSDVERYTIAIHWVGAGANLITGSDLTQIDTLGQELLYDPELLSIADFTANFPMQPKNPIGSSIPGSQASVQLQAWIAGPNNDNQNAVVVLANYGPDQGQGGFGTSLEGTQLVNISLADLGIAAGQPNGATAWSVRRVLGGGGQGGPDHTDLGTTSTFIASELGPGESVLYKFAAMN
;
A
#
# COMPACT_ATOMS: atom_id res chain seq x y z
N MET A 1 2.09 60.52 51.41
CA MET A 1 1.57 59.19 51.04
C MET A 1 1.26 59.23 49.55
N GLN A 2 2.21 58.80 48.71
CA GLN A 2 2.03 58.66 47.26
C GLN A 2 2.04 57.16 46.96
N SER A 3 0.96 56.68 46.37
CA SER A 3 0.79 55.29 45.94
C SER A 3 1.47 55.07 44.60
N SER A 4 2.47 54.20 44.55
CA SER A 4 3.05 53.70 43.29
C SER A 4 2.18 52.55 42.76
N GLN A 5 1.53 52.74 41.62
CA GLN A 5 0.88 51.66 40.88
C GLN A 5 1.95 50.80 40.18
N ALA A 6 2.06 49.54 40.58
CA ALA A 6 2.80 48.54 39.82
C ALA A 6 1.94 48.10 38.62
N ARG A 7 2.42 48.33 37.39
CA ARG A 7 1.81 47.78 36.18
C ARG A 7 2.25 46.34 36.02
N THR A 8 1.34 45.40 36.26
CA THR A 8 1.51 44.00 35.87
C THR A 8 1.42 43.90 34.35
N VAL A 9 2.54 43.59 33.69
CA VAL A 9 2.55 43.26 32.27
C VAL A 9 2.03 41.83 32.14
N LEU A 10 0.81 41.66 31.63
CA LEU A 10 0.31 40.36 31.20
C LEU A 10 1.08 39.93 29.95
N THR A 11 1.97 38.96 30.10
CA THR A 11 2.51 38.20 28.97
C THR A 11 1.40 37.29 28.45
N VAL A 12 0.83 37.65 27.29
CA VAL A 12 -0.03 36.74 26.52
C VAL A 12 0.87 35.62 25.98
N PRO A 13 0.58 34.33 26.25
CA PRO A 13 1.36 33.25 25.67
C PRO A 13 1.22 33.32 24.15
N LEU A 14 2.36 33.32 23.46
CA LEU A 14 2.40 33.19 22.02
C LEU A 14 1.79 31.83 21.67
N VAL A 15 0.57 31.82 21.14
CA VAL A 15 0.00 30.63 20.52
C VAL A 15 0.84 30.39 19.27
N VAL A 16 1.82 29.49 19.38
CA VAL A 16 2.47 28.93 18.21
C VAL A 16 1.39 28.13 17.52
N ILE A 17 0.82 28.68 16.43
CA ILE A 17 -0.03 27.91 15.53
C ILE A 17 0.89 26.85 14.95
N ALA A 18 0.81 25.63 15.50
CA ALA A 18 1.52 24.48 14.96
C ALA A 18 1.14 24.38 13.48
N ARG A 19 2.14 24.40 12.59
CA ARG A 19 1.89 24.22 11.17
C ARG A 19 1.31 22.81 10.99
N PRO A 20 0.15 22.65 10.33
CA PRO A 20 -0.32 21.33 9.94
C PRO A 20 0.78 20.68 9.09
N ILE A 21 1.20 19.49 9.49
CA ILE A 21 2.24 18.75 8.80
C ILE A 21 1.62 18.18 7.54
N VAL A 22 2.26 18.40 6.40
CA VAL A 22 1.86 17.77 5.13
C VAL A 22 2.82 16.63 4.88
N PRO A 23 2.39 15.37 5.02
CA PRO A 23 3.23 14.23 4.68
C PRO A 23 3.48 14.20 3.16
N PHE A 24 4.66 13.75 2.77
CA PHE A 24 5.03 13.60 1.35
C PHE A 24 5.94 12.40 1.16
N TYR A 25 5.75 11.70 0.04
CA TYR A 25 6.65 10.63 -0.37
C TYR A 25 7.92 11.21 -1.01
N GLY A 26 9.04 10.54 -0.78
CA GLY A 26 10.29 10.79 -1.49
C GLY A 26 10.77 9.54 -2.21
N THR A 27 12.01 9.58 -2.67
CA THR A 27 12.62 8.42 -3.33
C THR A 27 12.88 7.29 -2.34
N SER A 28 12.45 6.09 -2.71
CA SER A 28 12.65 4.85 -1.95
C SER A 28 14.05 4.27 -2.07
N ALA A 29 14.32 3.17 -1.37
CA ALA A 29 15.65 2.56 -1.29
C ALA A 29 16.23 2.15 -2.66
N ASN A 30 15.40 1.61 -3.55
CA ASN A 30 15.84 1.18 -4.89
C ASN A 30 15.61 2.25 -5.97
N GLY A 31 15.29 3.50 -5.59
CA GLY A 31 15.26 4.64 -6.52
C GLY A 31 13.88 4.99 -7.10
N PHE A 32 12.80 4.39 -6.61
CA PHE A 32 11.44 4.65 -7.11
C PHE A 32 10.82 5.88 -6.44
N THR A 33 9.97 6.59 -7.18
CA THR A 33 9.26 7.80 -6.69
C THR A 33 7.74 7.67 -6.79
N ALA A 34 7.25 6.50 -7.17
CA ALA A 34 5.83 6.20 -7.27
C ALA A 34 5.61 4.72 -6.96
N PRO A 35 4.48 4.37 -6.32
CA PRO A 35 4.13 2.99 -6.08
C PRO A 35 3.74 2.29 -7.40
N PRO A 36 3.96 0.96 -7.52
CA PRO A 36 3.51 0.19 -8.68
C PRO A 36 1.99 0.21 -8.86
N ARG A 37 1.55 0.13 -10.12
CA ARG A 37 0.16 -0.13 -10.51
C ARG A 37 0.11 -1.35 -11.41
N GLY A 38 -0.84 -2.25 -11.19
CA GLY A 38 -0.90 -3.48 -11.97
C GLY A 38 -1.91 -4.50 -11.47
N TRP A 39 -1.59 -5.76 -11.67
CA TRP A 39 -2.39 -6.92 -11.30
C TRP A 39 -1.53 -7.95 -10.56
N ASN A 40 -2.11 -8.65 -9.59
CA ASN A 40 -1.47 -9.78 -8.92
C ASN A 40 -2.39 -11.01 -8.93
N SER A 41 -1.80 -12.18 -9.15
CA SER A 41 -2.56 -13.42 -9.32
C SER A 41 -3.19 -13.96 -8.04
N PHE A 42 -2.71 -13.57 -6.84
CA PHE A 42 -3.16 -14.17 -5.56
C PHE A 42 -4.65 -13.98 -5.31
N GLY A 43 -5.21 -12.82 -5.67
CA GLY A 43 -6.63 -12.54 -5.52
C GLY A 43 -7.53 -13.64 -6.09
N LEU A 44 -7.22 -14.11 -7.30
CA LEU A 44 -7.98 -15.19 -7.94
C LEU A 44 -7.55 -16.58 -7.48
N GLN A 45 -6.31 -16.76 -7.07
CA GLN A 45 -5.83 -18.03 -6.51
C GLN A 45 -6.49 -18.35 -5.17
N ALA A 46 -6.75 -17.33 -4.36
CA ALA A 46 -7.29 -17.46 -3.01
C ALA A 46 -8.78 -17.80 -2.98
N LEU A 47 -9.50 -17.75 -4.10
CA LEU A 47 -10.92 -18.11 -4.15
C LEU A 47 -11.15 -19.61 -3.83
N GLY A 48 -12.19 -19.93 -3.09
CA GLY A 48 -12.57 -21.33 -2.81
C GLY A 48 -13.23 -22.04 -3.99
N THR A 49 -13.76 -21.28 -4.95
CA THR A 49 -14.40 -21.80 -6.17
C THR A 49 -13.96 -20.98 -7.37
N ASN A 50 -13.77 -21.63 -8.52
CA ASN A 50 -13.23 -20.99 -9.74
C ASN A 50 -11.87 -20.32 -9.49
N SER A 51 -11.06 -20.90 -8.58
CA SER A 51 -9.71 -20.40 -8.35
C SER A 51 -8.88 -20.45 -9.62
N LEU A 52 -8.07 -19.42 -9.81
CA LEU A 52 -7.11 -19.39 -10.90
C LEU A 52 -6.09 -20.50 -10.70
N ALA A 53 -6.01 -21.44 -11.62
CA ALA A 53 -4.87 -22.35 -11.70
C ALA A 53 -3.65 -21.52 -12.12
N LEU A 54 -2.65 -21.41 -11.24
CA LEU A 54 -1.45 -20.63 -11.50
C LEU A 54 -0.57 -21.33 -12.55
N ASN A 55 -0.61 -20.82 -13.77
CA ASN A 55 0.27 -21.23 -14.87
C ASN A 55 0.43 -20.07 -15.86
N GLN A 56 1.42 -20.19 -16.75
CA GLN A 56 1.79 -19.16 -17.71
C GLN A 56 0.60 -18.68 -18.57
N MET A 57 -0.21 -19.61 -19.11
CA MET A 57 -1.33 -19.26 -19.99
C MET A 57 -2.43 -18.46 -19.27
N ASN A 58 -2.78 -18.87 -18.04
CA ASN A 58 -3.79 -18.20 -17.25
C ASN A 58 -3.32 -16.82 -16.77
N VAL A 59 -2.06 -16.70 -16.37
CA VAL A 59 -1.44 -15.40 -16.04
C VAL A 59 -1.42 -14.49 -17.25
N GLN A 60 -0.98 -15.00 -18.40
CA GLN A 60 -0.94 -14.23 -19.65
C GLN A 60 -2.34 -13.74 -20.06
N THR A 61 -3.37 -14.57 -19.92
CA THR A 61 -4.77 -14.19 -20.23
C THR A 61 -5.21 -12.97 -19.42
N GLN A 62 -4.87 -12.93 -18.13
CA GLN A 62 -5.18 -11.78 -17.28
C GLN A 62 -4.32 -10.57 -17.70
N CYS A 63 -3.02 -10.77 -17.83
CA CYS A 63 -2.09 -9.68 -18.10
C CYS A 63 -2.23 -9.07 -19.50
N ASP A 64 -2.72 -9.80 -20.50
CA ASP A 64 -3.06 -9.26 -21.83
C ASP A 64 -4.18 -8.21 -21.74
N LEU A 65 -5.13 -8.37 -20.80
CA LEU A 65 -6.23 -7.43 -20.53
C LEU A 65 -5.83 -6.25 -19.65
N LEU A 66 -4.64 -6.27 -19.05
CA LEU A 66 -4.15 -5.21 -18.19
C LEU A 66 -3.98 -3.90 -18.97
N ASN A 67 -4.58 -2.82 -18.48
CA ASN A 67 -4.62 -1.53 -19.17
C ASN A 67 -3.35 -0.69 -18.92
N ALA A 68 -2.30 -0.95 -19.72
CA ALA A 68 -1.05 -0.19 -19.67
C ALA A 68 -1.21 1.30 -19.97
N THR A 69 -2.22 1.69 -20.77
CA THR A 69 -2.45 3.12 -21.10
C THR A 69 -2.97 3.93 -19.92
N ALA A 70 -3.61 3.26 -18.95
CA ALA A 70 -4.01 3.83 -17.67
C ALA A 70 -2.89 3.78 -16.61
N GLY A 71 -1.67 3.33 -16.98
CA GLY A 71 -0.53 3.19 -16.08
C GLY A 71 -0.49 1.88 -15.30
N TYR A 72 -1.44 0.96 -15.50
CA TYR A 72 -1.40 -0.38 -14.91
C TYR A 72 -0.50 -1.26 -15.76
N THR A 73 0.77 -1.42 -15.36
CA THR A 73 1.78 -2.11 -16.16
C THR A 73 2.32 -3.38 -15.51
N LEU A 74 2.23 -3.51 -14.19
CA LEU A 74 2.78 -4.66 -13.48
C LEU A 74 1.87 -5.90 -13.61
N CYS A 75 2.42 -7.00 -14.08
CA CYS A 75 1.86 -8.35 -14.03
C CYS A 75 2.61 -9.16 -12.97
N SER A 76 2.07 -9.24 -11.75
CA SER A 76 2.71 -9.87 -10.60
C SER A 76 2.21 -11.31 -10.40
N ILE A 77 3.14 -12.26 -10.44
CA ILE A 77 2.88 -13.68 -10.22
C ILE A 77 3.15 -14.02 -8.76
N ASP A 78 2.10 -14.39 -8.04
CA ASP A 78 2.18 -14.71 -6.62
C ASP A 78 2.66 -16.16 -6.36
N SER A 79 2.60 -16.60 -5.10
CA SER A 79 3.15 -17.88 -4.63
C SER A 79 2.75 -19.08 -5.49
N GLY A 80 3.69 -19.99 -5.73
CA GLY A 80 3.48 -21.25 -6.47
C GLY A 80 4.05 -21.29 -7.90
N TRP A 81 4.75 -20.23 -8.35
CA TRP A 81 5.36 -20.21 -9.69
C TRP A 81 6.70 -20.95 -9.77
N SER A 82 7.45 -21.02 -8.66
CA SER A 82 8.75 -21.68 -8.60
C SER A 82 8.64 -23.17 -8.30
N GLY A 83 9.63 -23.96 -8.71
CA GLY A 83 9.75 -25.35 -8.29
C GLY A 83 9.98 -25.51 -6.77
N ASN A 84 9.95 -26.76 -6.28
CA ASN A 84 10.23 -27.11 -4.87
C ASN A 84 11.73 -27.21 -4.53
N GLY A 85 12.58 -26.80 -5.46
CA GLY A 85 14.04 -26.78 -5.37
C GLY A 85 14.58 -25.85 -6.44
N GLY A 86 15.82 -25.42 -6.28
CA GLY A 86 16.48 -24.50 -7.17
C GLY A 86 17.15 -25.19 -8.36
N ASP A 87 17.86 -24.37 -9.13
CA ASP A 87 18.76 -24.84 -10.17
C ASP A 87 20.06 -25.44 -9.58
N PRO A 88 21.05 -25.85 -10.40
CA PRO A 88 22.31 -26.41 -9.90
C PRO A 88 23.14 -25.50 -8.97
N PHE A 89 22.75 -24.24 -8.78
CA PHE A 89 23.37 -23.29 -7.86
C PHE A 89 22.44 -22.91 -6.68
N GLY A 90 21.29 -23.57 -6.57
CA GLY A 90 20.28 -23.32 -5.53
C GLY A 90 19.54 -22.00 -5.70
N ARG A 91 19.44 -21.50 -6.94
CA ARG A 91 18.69 -20.27 -7.26
C ARG A 91 17.23 -20.61 -7.57
N LEU A 92 16.33 -19.68 -7.23
CA LEU A 92 14.90 -19.83 -7.54
C LEU A 92 14.68 -19.83 -9.05
N VAL A 93 13.98 -20.85 -9.54
CA VAL A 93 13.63 -21.03 -10.96
C VAL A 93 12.16 -21.40 -11.11
N PRO A 94 11.52 -21.05 -12.26
CA PRO A 94 10.14 -21.41 -12.51
C PRO A 94 9.95 -22.93 -12.53
N ASP A 95 8.80 -23.41 -12.05
CA ASP A 95 8.40 -24.79 -12.27
C ASP A 95 8.08 -24.98 -13.76
N PRO A 96 8.84 -25.80 -14.51
CA PRO A 96 8.64 -25.96 -15.95
C PRO A 96 7.29 -26.60 -16.32
N SER A 97 6.59 -27.22 -15.36
CA SER A 97 5.24 -27.78 -15.59
C SER A 97 4.15 -26.70 -15.65
N SER A 98 4.30 -25.61 -14.90
CA SER A 98 3.35 -24.50 -14.83
C SER A 98 3.81 -23.27 -15.61
N PHE A 99 5.12 -23.02 -15.64
CA PHE A 99 5.79 -21.90 -16.29
C PHE A 99 6.96 -22.40 -17.15
N PRO A 100 6.67 -23.06 -18.30
CA PRO A 100 7.70 -23.64 -19.16
C PRO A 100 8.62 -22.58 -19.78
N ASP A 101 8.19 -21.32 -19.89
CA ASP A 101 8.95 -20.23 -20.48
C ASP A 101 8.62 -18.88 -19.84
N LEU A 102 9.03 -18.70 -18.58
CA LEU A 102 8.81 -17.44 -17.85
C LEU A 102 9.56 -16.25 -18.47
N ALA A 103 10.72 -16.49 -19.09
CA ALA A 103 11.47 -15.46 -19.80
C ALA A 103 10.72 -15.01 -21.07
N GLY A 104 10.16 -15.95 -21.84
CA GLY A 104 9.27 -15.63 -22.96
C GLY A 104 8.03 -14.84 -22.53
N LEU A 105 7.43 -15.17 -21.38
CA LEU A 105 6.35 -14.34 -20.82
C LEU A 105 6.83 -12.92 -20.49
N ALA A 106 8.01 -12.76 -19.89
CA ALA A 106 8.57 -11.44 -19.62
C ALA A 106 8.77 -10.63 -20.91
N ASP A 107 9.37 -11.24 -21.94
CA ASP A 107 9.58 -10.62 -23.25
C ASP A 107 8.25 -10.17 -23.89
N GLU A 108 7.21 -11.01 -23.83
CA GLU A 108 5.88 -10.69 -24.33
C GLU A 108 5.23 -9.53 -23.57
N LEU A 109 5.36 -9.50 -22.24
CA LEU A 109 4.87 -8.40 -21.40
C LEU A 109 5.62 -7.09 -21.73
N HIS A 110 6.95 -7.14 -21.82
CA HIS A 110 7.77 -5.97 -22.16
C HIS A 110 7.43 -5.41 -23.54
N ALA A 111 7.15 -6.28 -24.53
CA ALA A 111 6.69 -5.86 -25.86
C ALA A 111 5.34 -5.11 -25.83
N GLN A 112 4.53 -5.33 -24.79
CA GLN A 112 3.26 -4.65 -24.55
C GLN A 112 3.39 -3.42 -23.62
N GLY A 113 4.62 -3.06 -23.20
CA GLY A 113 4.85 -1.99 -22.22
C GLY A 113 4.45 -2.36 -20.79
N LYS A 114 4.34 -3.66 -20.50
CA LYS A 114 4.03 -4.23 -19.18
C LYS A 114 5.31 -4.74 -18.52
N LEU A 115 5.24 -5.08 -17.25
CA LEU A 115 6.35 -5.49 -16.38
C LEU A 115 6.01 -6.83 -15.71
N LEU A 116 7.02 -7.65 -15.43
CA LEU A 116 6.86 -8.94 -14.73
C LEU A 116 7.24 -8.82 -13.24
N GLY A 117 6.34 -9.15 -12.33
CA GLY A 117 6.63 -9.28 -10.90
C GLY A 117 6.63 -10.74 -10.46
N VAL A 118 7.46 -11.10 -9.48
CA VAL A 118 7.47 -12.44 -8.87
C VAL A 118 7.42 -12.39 -7.35
N TYR A 119 6.72 -13.36 -6.77
CA TYR A 119 6.70 -13.63 -5.33
C TYR A 119 7.89 -14.49 -4.90
N ILE A 120 8.48 -14.22 -3.74
CA ILE A 120 9.50 -15.07 -3.15
C ILE A 120 9.32 -15.18 -1.63
N LEU A 121 9.98 -16.19 -1.06
CA LEU A 121 10.22 -16.28 0.37
C LEU A 121 11.71 -16.01 0.67
N PRO A 122 12.04 -15.40 1.81
CA PRO A 122 13.41 -15.28 2.26
C PRO A 122 14.03 -16.67 2.49
N GLY A 123 15.36 -16.76 2.31
CA GLY A 123 16.09 -18.02 2.44
C GLY A 123 16.17 -18.86 1.16
N ALA A 124 17.01 -19.89 1.19
CA ALA A 124 17.15 -20.87 0.11
C ALA A 124 16.31 -22.12 0.39
N PHE A 125 16.10 -22.96 -0.64
CA PHE A 125 15.48 -24.27 -0.41
C PHE A 125 16.40 -25.16 0.44
N SER A 126 15.84 -25.79 1.47
CA SER A 126 16.59 -26.71 2.33
C SER A 126 17.11 -27.93 1.57
N SER A 127 16.42 -28.34 0.49
CA SER A 127 16.83 -29.44 -0.39
C SER A 127 18.12 -29.16 -1.15
N ASP A 128 18.48 -27.89 -1.31
CA ASP A 128 19.62 -27.47 -2.12
C ASP A 128 20.88 -27.31 -1.27
N ALA A 129 20.87 -27.81 -0.02
CA ALA A 129 22.00 -27.70 0.89
C ALA A 129 23.33 -28.19 0.29
N ASP A 130 23.28 -29.20 -0.59
CA ASP A 130 24.47 -29.81 -1.17
C ASP A 130 25.02 -29.09 -2.41
N VAL A 131 24.28 -28.12 -2.98
CA VAL A 131 24.73 -27.38 -4.16
C VAL A 131 25.81 -26.35 -3.81
N THR A 132 26.53 -25.89 -4.83
CA THR A 132 27.56 -24.86 -4.68
C THR A 132 27.01 -23.51 -5.11
N VAL A 133 27.25 -22.47 -4.31
CA VAL A 133 26.86 -21.09 -4.66
C VAL A 133 27.62 -20.64 -5.91
N GLU A 134 26.91 -20.12 -6.90
CA GLU A 134 27.47 -19.70 -8.18
C GLU A 134 28.68 -18.78 -8.01
N GLY A 135 29.77 -19.07 -8.72
CA GLY A 135 31.00 -18.27 -8.67
C GLY A 135 31.85 -18.44 -7.42
N THR A 136 31.57 -19.46 -6.59
CA THR A 136 32.32 -19.77 -5.37
C THR A 136 32.61 -21.28 -5.25
N ASP A 137 33.38 -21.66 -4.24
CA ASP A 137 33.54 -23.06 -3.79
C ASP A 137 32.73 -23.35 -2.50
N ILE A 138 31.76 -22.49 -2.18
CA ILE A 138 30.99 -22.56 -0.93
C ILE A 138 29.73 -23.42 -1.15
N GLN A 139 29.60 -24.47 -0.34
CA GLN A 139 28.40 -25.30 -0.31
C GLN A 139 27.25 -24.54 0.38
N LEU A 140 26.09 -24.43 -0.28
CA LEU A 140 24.97 -23.58 0.14
C LEU A 140 24.49 -23.88 1.56
N GLY A 141 24.39 -25.16 1.93
CA GLY A 141 23.94 -25.58 3.25
C GLY A 141 24.85 -25.11 4.39
N THR A 142 26.12 -24.81 4.10
CA THR A 142 27.04 -24.24 5.11
C THR A 142 26.67 -22.81 5.48
N LEU A 143 25.88 -22.11 4.66
CA LEU A 143 25.41 -20.74 4.89
C LEU A 143 24.17 -20.66 5.77
N PHE A 144 23.49 -21.77 5.99
CA PHE A 144 22.23 -21.80 6.75
C PHE A 144 22.43 -21.48 8.23
N ASP A 145 21.45 -20.78 8.81
CA ASP A 145 21.31 -20.67 10.26
C ASP A 145 20.43 -21.82 10.76
N THR A 146 21.07 -22.89 11.20
CA THR A 146 20.38 -24.09 11.71
C THR A 146 19.83 -23.92 13.12
N SER A 147 20.01 -22.75 13.76
CA SER A 147 19.36 -22.43 15.04
C SER A 147 17.92 -21.95 14.87
N GLN A 148 17.56 -21.53 13.66
CA GLN A 148 16.22 -21.10 13.29
C GLN A 148 15.44 -22.24 12.61
N PRO A 149 14.11 -22.25 12.74
CA PRO A 149 13.27 -23.23 12.06
C PRO A 149 13.37 -23.09 10.53
N SER A 150 13.26 -24.22 9.83
CA SER A 150 12.88 -24.24 8.42
C SER A 150 11.37 -24.01 8.28
N TYR A 151 10.93 -23.35 7.22
CA TYR A 151 9.52 -23.01 6.98
C TYR A 151 9.24 -23.02 5.48
N ASN A 152 8.10 -23.58 5.06
CA ASN A 152 7.69 -23.66 3.66
C ASN A 152 8.85 -23.99 2.68
N LEU A 153 9.57 -25.10 2.96
CA LEU A 153 10.77 -25.58 2.23
C LEU A 153 12.02 -24.71 2.31
N ARG A 154 11.98 -23.58 3.03
CA ARG A 154 13.09 -22.63 3.17
C ARG A 154 13.91 -22.86 4.42
N GLN A 155 15.19 -22.55 4.30
CA GLN A 155 16.10 -22.32 5.43
C GLN A 155 16.63 -20.89 5.36
N THR A 156 16.55 -20.17 6.47
CA THR A 156 17.16 -18.84 6.60
C THR A 156 18.68 -18.93 6.68
N PHE A 157 19.37 -17.84 6.35
CA PHE A 157 20.82 -17.75 6.37
C PHE A 157 21.36 -17.25 7.70
N ASP A 158 22.56 -17.68 8.04
CA ASP A 158 23.42 -16.95 8.98
C ASP A 158 24.10 -15.83 8.19
N PHE A 159 23.52 -14.64 8.26
CA PHE A 159 23.98 -13.45 7.51
C PHE A 159 25.39 -12.97 7.91
N SER A 160 26.05 -13.60 8.90
CA SER A 160 27.47 -13.34 9.20
C SER A 160 28.44 -14.12 8.30
N LYS A 161 27.96 -15.13 7.56
CA LYS A 161 28.81 -16.00 6.74
C LYS A 161 29.14 -15.39 5.39
N ASP A 162 30.40 -15.51 5.01
CA ASP A 162 30.85 -15.23 3.63
C ASP A 162 30.15 -16.20 2.67
N GLY A 163 29.63 -15.69 1.55
CA GLY A 163 28.83 -16.47 0.58
C GLY A 163 27.34 -16.11 0.56
N VAL A 164 26.78 -15.58 1.65
CA VAL A 164 25.34 -15.22 1.70
C VAL A 164 25.01 -14.15 0.67
N GLN A 165 25.79 -13.06 0.60
CA GLN A 165 25.54 -12.01 -0.38
C GLN A 165 25.78 -12.51 -1.81
N GLN A 166 26.77 -13.38 -2.02
CA GLN A 166 27.07 -13.99 -3.33
C GLN A 166 25.89 -14.83 -3.84
N TRP A 167 25.24 -15.60 -2.96
CA TRP A 167 24.02 -16.33 -3.31
C TRP A 167 22.88 -15.38 -3.70
N HIS A 168 22.62 -14.34 -2.90
CA HIS A 168 21.60 -13.33 -3.22
C HIS A 168 21.87 -12.62 -4.56
N ASN A 169 23.13 -12.24 -4.81
CA ASN A 169 23.56 -11.68 -6.10
C ASN A 169 23.24 -12.65 -7.24
N SER A 170 23.53 -13.94 -7.09
CA SER A 170 23.25 -14.96 -8.11
C SER A 170 21.76 -15.10 -8.39
N VAL A 171 20.90 -15.07 -7.36
CA VAL A 171 19.44 -15.12 -7.51
C VAL A 171 18.92 -13.91 -8.28
N ILE A 172 19.36 -12.71 -7.91
CA ILE A 172 18.92 -11.49 -8.61
C ILE A 172 19.47 -11.41 -10.03
N ASN A 173 20.70 -11.85 -10.28
CA ASN A 173 21.24 -11.93 -11.64
C ASN A 173 20.41 -12.90 -12.50
N ASN A 174 19.94 -14.02 -11.93
CA ASN A 174 19.01 -14.92 -12.60
C ASN A 174 17.65 -14.26 -12.90
N PHE A 175 17.08 -13.54 -11.93
CA PHE A 175 15.85 -12.77 -12.15
C PHE A 175 16.01 -11.68 -13.22
N ALA A 176 17.16 -11.00 -13.23
CA ALA A 176 17.48 -10.01 -14.25
C ALA A 176 17.61 -10.64 -15.65
N ALA A 177 18.16 -11.85 -15.74
CA ALA A 177 18.24 -12.62 -16.99
C ALA A 177 16.87 -13.11 -17.48
N ILE A 178 15.95 -13.45 -16.57
CA ILE A 178 14.56 -13.81 -16.91
C ILE A 178 13.77 -12.57 -17.35
N GLY A 179 14.12 -11.37 -16.89
CA GLY A 179 13.38 -10.14 -17.18
C GLY A 179 12.39 -9.74 -16.08
N VAL A 180 12.61 -10.17 -14.84
CA VAL A 180 11.80 -9.76 -13.68
C VAL A 180 12.01 -8.27 -13.38
N ASP A 181 10.91 -7.57 -13.11
CA ASP A 181 10.85 -6.14 -12.86
C ASP A 181 10.39 -5.77 -11.46
N MET A 182 9.89 -6.72 -10.67
CA MET A 182 9.48 -6.50 -9.27
C MET A 182 9.58 -7.79 -8.45
N ILE A 183 9.92 -7.63 -7.17
CA ILE A 183 9.97 -8.72 -6.20
C ILE A 183 9.03 -8.41 -5.05
N LYS A 184 8.05 -9.30 -4.82
CA LYS A 184 7.25 -9.34 -3.60
C LYS A 184 7.86 -10.40 -2.68
N MET A 185 8.37 -10.01 -1.52
CA MET A 185 9.03 -10.91 -0.57
C MET A 185 8.16 -11.09 0.67
N ASP A 186 7.69 -12.30 0.89
CA ASP A 186 6.67 -12.59 1.91
C ASP A 186 7.25 -13.32 3.14
N TYR A 187 6.45 -13.44 4.22
CA TYR A 187 6.90 -13.98 5.50
C TYR A 187 8.13 -13.27 6.10
N MET A 188 8.22 -11.95 5.90
CA MET A 188 9.24 -11.12 6.55
C MET A 188 8.96 -10.98 8.04
N THR A 189 9.96 -11.24 8.87
CA THR A 189 9.92 -11.12 10.32
C THR A 189 10.98 -10.13 10.82
N PRO A 190 10.73 -9.41 11.92
CA PRO A 190 9.58 -9.54 12.83
C PRO A 190 8.26 -8.93 12.29
N GLY A 191 7.15 -9.41 12.85
CA GLY A 191 5.81 -8.89 12.62
C GLY A 191 4.85 -9.86 11.93
N SER A 192 5.29 -10.49 10.82
CA SER A 192 4.38 -11.31 10.02
C SER A 192 3.74 -12.44 10.86
N PRO A 193 2.42 -12.66 10.72
CA PRO A 193 1.80 -13.85 11.29
C PRO A 193 2.39 -15.10 10.64
N ASP A 194 2.43 -16.19 11.41
CA ASP A 194 3.06 -17.42 10.95
C ASP A 194 2.22 -18.21 9.93
N ALA A 195 0.90 -17.98 9.84
CA ALA A 195 -0.04 -18.73 9.00
C ALA A 195 0.08 -20.26 9.16
N GLY A 196 0.46 -20.75 10.34
CA GLY A 196 0.69 -22.18 10.58
C GLY A 196 2.07 -22.70 10.17
N GLU A 197 2.97 -21.83 9.70
CA GLU A 197 4.39 -22.11 9.56
C GLU A 197 5.14 -21.89 10.89
N SER A 198 6.41 -22.28 10.95
CA SER A 198 7.32 -21.91 12.04
C SER A 198 8.34 -20.91 11.51
N LEU A 199 7.98 -19.62 11.50
CA LEU A 199 8.84 -18.57 10.94
C LEU A 199 10.09 -18.32 11.82
N PRO A 200 11.24 -17.97 11.22
CA PRO A 200 12.39 -17.46 11.95
C PRO A 200 12.01 -16.22 12.75
N ALA A 201 12.60 -16.05 13.93
CA ALA A 201 12.27 -14.92 14.81
C ALA A 201 12.54 -13.55 14.14
N ASN A 202 13.60 -13.48 13.33
CA ASN A 202 13.95 -12.30 12.55
C ASN A 202 14.71 -12.73 11.29
N ASN A 203 14.17 -12.37 10.12
CA ASN A 203 14.82 -12.58 8.81
C ASN A 203 15.03 -11.24 8.05
N SER A 204 14.94 -10.11 8.75
CA SER A 204 14.99 -8.76 8.18
C SER A 204 16.21 -8.47 7.31
N LEU A 205 17.35 -9.10 7.60
CA LEU A 205 18.58 -8.96 6.81
C LEU A 205 18.45 -9.53 5.38
N ALA A 206 17.43 -10.34 5.09
CA ALA A 206 17.09 -10.71 3.73
C ALA A 206 16.77 -9.46 2.88
N ALA A 207 16.02 -8.49 3.41
CA ALA A 207 15.73 -7.25 2.70
C ALA A 207 17.02 -6.49 2.32
N VAL A 208 18.00 -6.45 3.23
CA VAL A 208 19.31 -5.83 2.98
C VAL A 208 20.08 -6.57 1.88
N ALA A 209 20.13 -7.90 1.96
CA ALA A 209 20.86 -8.71 0.98
C ALA A 209 20.26 -8.63 -0.43
N TYR A 210 18.92 -8.64 -0.53
CA TYR A 210 18.20 -8.44 -1.79
C TYR A 210 18.35 -7.02 -2.33
N HIS A 211 18.27 -5.98 -1.49
CA HIS A 211 18.53 -4.60 -1.90
C HIS A 211 19.94 -4.45 -2.52
N ASN A 212 20.97 -4.97 -1.85
CA ASN A 212 22.34 -4.94 -2.36
C ASN A 212 22.48 -5.71 -3.68
N ALA A 213 21.80 -6.85 -3.80
CA ALA A 213 21.83 -7.68 -5.01
C ALA A 213 21.11 -6.99 -6.20
N ILE A 214 19.97 -6.33 -5.95
CA ILE A 214 19.27 -5.49 -6.94
C ILE A 214 20.21 -4.39 -7.43
N ALA A 215 20.81 -3.63 -6.51
CA ALA A 215 21.77 -2.58 -6.86
C ALA A 215 22.97 -3.12 -7.67
N GLN A 216 23.50 -4.30 -7.30
CA GLN A 216 24.61 -4.94 -8.02
C GLN A 216 24.24 -5.36 -9.43
N SER A 217 23.03 -5.88 -9.64
CA SER A 217 22.59 -6.41 -10.94
C SER A 217 22.46 -5.33 -12.01
N GLY A 218 22.24 -4.07 -11.60
CA GLY A 218 21.98 -2.95 -12.50
C GLY A 218 20.57 -2.93 -13.10
N ARG A 219 19.72 -3.92 -12.80
CA ARG A 219 18.30 -3.92 -13.17
C ARG A 219 17.47 -3.29 -12.05
N GLN A 220 16.54 -2.42 -12.42
CA GLN A 220 15.59 -1.84 -11.48
C GLN A 220 14.51 -2.87 -11.15
N MET A 221 14.37 -3.21 -9.88
CA MET A 221 13.31 -4.07 -9.36
C MET A 221 12.82 -3.46 -8.04
N PRO A 222 11.60 -2.91 -7.93
CA PRO A 222 11.09 -2.52 -6.64
C PRO A 222 10.94 -3.77 -5.76
N LEU A 223 11.35 -3.63 -4.52
CA LEU A 223 11.24 -4.63 -3.48
C LEU A 223 10.07 -4.28 -2.58
N ASP A 224 9.05 -5.14 -2.62
CA ASP A 224 7.85 -5.06 -1.80
C ASP A 224 7.91 -6.10 -0.69
N LEU A 225 7.85 -5.64 0.57
CA LEU A 225 7.96 -6.52 1.73
C LEU A 225 6.57 -6.88 2.28
N SER A 226 6.33 -8.18 2.46
CA SER A 226 5.10 -8.81 2.94
C SER A 226 5.49 -9.78 4.09
N TRP A 227 4.67 -10.08 5.09
CA TRP A 227 3.22 -10.09 5.14
C TRP A 227 2.60 -8.98 5.98
N LYS A 228 2.98 -8.82 7.25
CA LYS A 228 2.56 -7.71 8.11
C LYS A 228 3.73 -7.35 9.01
N LEU A 229 4.58 -6.43 8.57
CA LEU A 229 5.85 -6.18 9.22
C LEU A 229 5.71 -5.38 10.52
N ASP A 230 6.62 -5.61 11.46
CA ASP A 230 6.76 -4.76 12.64
C ASP A 230 7.22 -3.36 12.22
N ARG A 231 6.55 -2.33 12.75
CA ARG A 231 6.79 -0.92 12.49
C ARG A 231 7.04 -0.11 13.75
N ASP A 232 6.89 -0.74 14.93
CA ASP A 232 7.00 -0.11 16.24
C ASP A 232 8.45 -0.12 16.72
N ASN A 233 9.20 -1.17 16.39
CA ASN A 233 10.64 -1.21 16.63
C ASN A 233 11.39 -0.29 15.65
N LEU A 234 12.10 0.71 16.19
CA LEU A 234 12.85 1.67 15.37
C LEU A 234 13.93 1.00 14.50
N GLY A 235 14.61 -0.03 15.00
CA GLY A 235 15.66 -0.75 14.27
C GLY A 235 15.11 -1.52 13.07
N ASP A 236 14.01 -2.24 13.28
CA ASP A 236 13.33 -2.98 12.20
C ASP A 236 12.74 -1.99 11.18
N TRP A 237 12.06 -0.94 11.63
CA TRP A 237 11.56 0.14 10.76
C TRP A 237 12.65 0.75 9.88
N LEU A 238 13.82 1.08 10.45
CA LEU A 238 14.94 1.60 9.67
C LEU A 238 15.47 0.59 8.66
N THR A 239 15.42 -0.71 8.98
CA THR A 239 15.80 -1.78 8.05
C THR A 239 14.84 -1.82 6.87
N TRP A 240 13.52 -1.83 7.10
CA TRP A 240 12.52 -1.82 6.03
C TRP A 240 12.65 -0.57 5.15
N LYS A 241 12.61 0.61 5.78
CA LYS A 241 12.62 1.91 5.10
C LYS A 241 13.87 2.15 4.24
N ASN A 242 15.01 1.57 4.62
CA ASN A 242 16.27 1.80 3.92
C ASN A 242 16.59 0.74 2.86
N ASN A 243 15.80 -0.33 2.75
CA ASN A 243 16.11 -1.46 1.86
C ASN A 243 14.94 -1.89 0.96
N ALA A 244 13.76 -1.30 1.11
CA ALA A 244 12.59 -1.64 0.30
C ALA A 244 11.87 -0.40 -0.25
N ASP A 245 10.95 -0.64 -1.18
CA ASP A 245 10.18 0.39 -1.88
C ASP A 245 8.73 0.47 -1.42
N SER A 246 8.16 -0.68 -1.03
CA SER A 246 6.90 -0.76 -0.32
C SER A 246 6.93 -1.79 0.80
N LEU A 247 6.01 -1.66 1.75
CA LEU A 247 5.79 -2.64 2.81
C LEU A 247 4.30 -2.83 3.07
N ARG A 248 3.89 -4.08 3.29
CA ARG A 248 2.54 -4.44 3.74
C ARG A 248 2.25 -3.87 5.12
N THR A 249 1.21 -3.06 5.19
CA THR A 249 0.76 -2.42 6.44
C THR A 249 -0.09 -3.35 7.30
N ASP A 250 -0.69 -4.37 6.68
CA ASP A 250 -1.58 -5.35 7.29
C ASP A 250 -1.37 -6.74 6.68
N GLN A 251 -1.91 -7.76 7.34
CA GLN A 251 -2.02 -9.11 6.81
C GLN A 251 -3.02 -9.16 5.65
N ASP A 252 -3.25 -10.36 5.11
CA ASP A 252 -4.13 -10.58 3.98
C ASP A 252 -5.54 -10.08 4.26
N ILE A 253 -6.05 -9.31 3.31
CA ILE A 253 -7.41 -8.78 3.37
C ILE A 253 -8.39 -9.65 2.60
N ASN A 254 -7.87 -10.50 1.70
CA ASN A 254 -8.67 -11.38 0.86
C ASN A 254 -9.50 -12.36 1.71
N ASN A 255 -10.62 -12.80 1.12
CA ASN A 255 -11.53 -13.75 1.74
C ASN A 255 -11.15 -15.18 1.35
N SER A 256 -9.92 -15.59 1.70
CA SER A 256 -9.34 -16.87 1.28
C SER A 256 -10.27 -18.06 1.53
N GLY A 257 -10.40 -18.92 0.51
CA GLY A 257 -11.28 -20.09 0.52
C GLY A 257 -12.76 -19.78 0.33
N GLN A 258 -13.17 -18.53 0.14
CA GLN A 258 -14.56 -18.13 -0.13
C GLN A 258 -14.80 -17.88 -1.63
N PRO A 259 -16.06 -17.87 -2.10
CA PRO A 259 -16.37 -17.55 -3.50
C PRO A 259 -16.22 -16.05 -3.83
N THR A 260 -15.88 -15.21 -2.85
CA THR A 260 -15.70 -13.77 -3.00
C THR A 260 -14.27 -13.34 -2.70
N LEU A 261 -13.85 -12.20 -3.23
CA LEU A 261 -12.47 -11.72 -3.13
C LEU A 261 -12.14 -11.10 -1.77
N VAL A 262 -13.04 -10.31 -1.19
CA VAL A 262 -12.78 -9.54 0.03
C VAL A 262 -14.04 -9.44 0.90
N SER A 263 -13.86 -9.03 2.16
CA SER A 263 -14.93 -8.63 3.07
C SER A 263 -14.72 -7.19 3.53
N PHE A 264 -15.79 -6.47 3.85
CA PHE A 264 -15.61 -5.09 4.30
C PHE A 264 -14.95 -4.99 5.68
N ALA A 265 -15.09 -6.01 6.54
CA ALA A 265 -14.40 -6.09 7.83
C ALA A 265 -12.87 -6.03 7.67
N THR A 266 -12.29 -6.76 6.71
CA THR A 266 -10.85 -6.72 6.45
C THR A 266 -10.42 -5.42 5.77
N VAL A 267 -11.29 -4.80 4.97
CA VAL A 267 -11.07 -3.45 4.41
C VAL A 267 -11.02 -2.39 5.52
N GLN A 268 -11.96 -2.41 6.47
CA GLN A 268 -11.93 -1.51 7.64
C GLN A 268 -10.60 -1.65 8.40
N ARG A 269 -10.14 -2.88 8.61
CA ARG A 269 -8.84 -3.15 9.24
C ARG A 269 -7.66 -2.59 8.45
N ALA A 270 -7.65 -2.76 7.12
CA ALA A 270 -6.59 -2.26 6.25
C ALA A 270 -6.49 -0.72 6.28
N ILE A 271 -7.63 -0.03 6.20
CA ILE A 271 -7.72 1.43 6.31
C ILE A 271 -7.15 1.90 7.66
N GLU A 272 -7.46 1.20 8.76
CA GLU A 272 -6.96 1.56 10.08
C GLU A 272 -5.47 1.24 10.28
N ASN A 273 -4.93 0.21 9.63
CA ASN A 273 -3.48 -0.03 9.61
C ASN A 273 -2.74 1.05 8.82
N TYR A 274 -3.34 1.56 7.72
CA TYR A 274 -2.84 2.73 7.01
C TYR A 274 -2.92 4.00 7.87
N ARG A 275 -4.04 4.23 8.58
CA ARG A 275 -4.14 5.34 9.56
C ARG A 275 -2.95 5.32 10.53
N ILE A 276 -2.67 4.17 11.13
CA ILE A 276 -1.53 4.01 12.05
C ILE A 276 -0.20 4.31 11.34
N PHE A 277 -0.03 3.85 10.09
CA PHE A 277 1.17 4.13 9.29
C PHE A 277 1.40 5.63 9.09
N ILE A 278 0.40 6.35 8.59
CA ILE A 278 0.54 7.75 8.20
C ILE A 278 0.55 8.70 9.40
N ASN A 279 -0.17 8.36 10.48
CA ASN A 279 -0.18 9.13 11.72
C ASN A 279 1.23 9.32 12.31
N GLN A 280 2.14 8.37 12.10
CA GLN A 280 3.52 8.52 12.54
C GLN A 280 4.21 9.78 11.96
N GLN A 281 3.76 10.28 10.81
CA GLN A 281 4.31 11.52 10.24
C GLN A 281 3.89 12.77 11.03
N GLU A 282 2.76 12.73 11.73
CA GLU A 282 2.33 13.80 12.63
C GLU A 282 2.74 13.53 14.09
N GLU A 283 2.69 12.27 14.55
CA GLU A 283 2.85 11.88 15.95
C GLU A 283 4.31 11.70 16.39
N ASP A 284 5.21 11.29 15.50
CA ASP A 284 6.64 11.07 15.79
C ASP A 284 7.49 12.27 15.34
N PRO A 285 8.01 13.10 16.27
CA PRO A 285 8.82 14.28 15.93
C PRO A 285 10.06 13.98 15.07
N THR A 286 10.55 12.73 15.07
CA THR A 286 11.70 12.33 14.26
C THR A 286 11.35 12.10 12.79
N ARG A 287 10.06 12.00 12.45
CA ARG A 287 9.54 11.80 11.09
C ARG A 287 8.94 13.08 10.48
N GLN A 288 8.50 14.01 11.31
CA GLN A 288 7.85 15.25 10.87
C GLN A 288 8.70 16.03 9.85
N GLY A 289 8.10 16.34 8.70
CA GLY A 289 8.73 17.12 7.63
C GLY A 289 9.84 16.39 6.87
N LEU A 290 10.05 15.10 7.13
CA LEU A 290 10.94 14.25 6.34
C LEU A 290 10.15 13.48 5.27
N PRO A 291 10.77 13.17 4.13
CA PRO A 291 10.13 12.34 3.12
C PRO A 291 9.87 10.92 3.65
N ILE A 292 8.69 10.40 3.37
CA ILE A 292 8.38 8.98 3.53
C ILE A 292 9.08 8.23 2.40
N LYS A 293 9.99 7.31 2.73
CA LYS A 293 10.83 6.59 1.75
C LYS A 293 10.37 5.17 1.45
N ILE A 294 9.18 4.81 1.92
CA ILE A 294 8.59 3.49 1.68
C ILE A 294 7.09 3.66 1.54
N HIS A 295 6.54 3.22 0.42
CA HIS A 295 5.11 3.32 0.16
C HIS A 295 4.35 2.27 0.97
N PRO A 296 3.12 2.56 1.43
CA PRO A 296 2.27 1.56 2.04
C PRO A 296 1.79 0.59 0.97
N ASP A 297 1.93 -0.69 1.22
CA ASP A 297 1.14 -1.72 0.55
C ASP A 297 -0.07 -2.04 1.45
N MET A 298 -1.27 -1.79 0.93
CA MET A 298 -2.54 -2.06 1.59
C MET A 298 -3.12 -3.42 1.17
N ASP A 299 -2.32 -4.26 0.52
CA ASP A 299 -2.72 -5.49 -0.18
C ASP A 299 -3.47 -5.19 -1.49
N ASN A 300 -3.85 -6.24 -2.22
CA ASN A 300 -4.54 -6.16 -3.50
C ASN A 300 -5.82 -5.31 -3.44
N MET A 301 -6.05 -4.49 -4.46
CA MET A 301 -7.25 -3.67 -4.60
C MET A 301 -8.36 -4.45 -5.34
N TYR A 302 -9.43 -4.79 -4.62
CA TYR A 302 -10.57 -5.58 -5.13
C TYR A 302 -11.76 -4.69 -5.52
N THR A 303 -11.61 -3.91 -6.59
CA THR A 303 -12.65 -2.96 -7.04
C THR A 303 -13.13 -3.22 -8.46
N GLY A 304 -12.48 -4.12 -9.21
CA GLY A 304 -12.74 -4.33 -10.62
C GLY A 304 -14.00 -5.12 -10.96
N ASN A 305 -14.45 -6.01 -10.07
CA ASN A 305 -15.55 -6.94 -10.36
C ASN A 305 -16.85 -6.56 -9.63
N ALA A 306 -17.99 -7.00 -10.17
CA ALA A 306 -19.29 -6.85 -9.54
C ALA A 306 -19.33 -7.40 -8.11
N ALA A 307 -20.25 -6.85 -7.29
CA ALA A 307 -20.39 -7.21 -5.87
C ALA A 307 -20.48 -8.72 -5.60
N ALA A 308 -21.07 -9.49 -6.53
CA ALA A 308 -21.19 -10.94 -6.41
C ALA A 308 -19.83 -11.67 -6.38
N LEU A 309 -18.81 -11.17 -7.08
CA LEU A 309 -17.45 -11.72 -7.05
C LEU A 309 -16.57 -10.98 -6.05
N THR A 310 -16.69 -9.65 -5.96
CA THR A 310 -15.87 -8.87 -5.05
C THR A 310 -16.17 -9.22 -3.58
N GLY A 311 -17.45 -9.43 -3.22
CA GLY A 311 -17.88 -9.70 -1.85
C GLY A 311 -18.24 -8.48 -1.02
N VAL A 312 -18.15 -7.28 -1.62
CA VAL A 312 -18.60 -6.02 -1.04
C VAL A 312 -19.54 -5.29 -2.01
N SER A 313 -20.37 -4.41 -1.49
CA SER A 313 -21.28 -3.57 -2.28
C SER A 313 -20.53 -2.57 -3.15
N ASP A 314 -21.22 -2.00 -4.14
CA ASP A 314 -20.64 -0.96 -5.00
C ASP A 314 -20.20 0.28 -4.20
N VAL A 315 -20.96 0.66 -3.18
CA VAL A 315 -20.62 1.75 -2.26
C VAL A 315 -19.30 1.47 -1.51
N GLU A 316 -19.10 0.23 -1.07
CA GLU A 316 -17.85 -0.19 -0.42
C GLU A 316 -16.69 -0.29 -1.43
N ARG A 317 -16.94 -0.65 -2.69
CA ARG A 317 -15.93 -0.63 -3.78
C ARG A 317 -15.39 0.79 -4.01
N TYR A 318 -16.25 1.81 -3.97
CA TYR A 318 -15.80 3.21 -3.98
C TYR A 318 -14.85 3.47 -2.81
N THR A 319 -15.22 3.06 -1.59
CA THR A 319 -14.39 3.25 -0.41
C THR A 319 -13.02 2.59 -0.51
N ILE A 320 -12.94 1.37 -1.05
CA ILE A 320 -11.67 0.70 -1.32
C ILE A 320 -10.82 1.54 -2.30
N ALA A 321 -11.36 1.91 -3.46
CA ALA A 321 -10.60 2.69 -4.45
C ALA A 321 -10.11 4.03 -3.89
N ILE A 322 -11.00 4.77 -3.21
CA ILE A 322 -10.73 6.07 -2.60
C ILE A 322 -9.59 5.98 -1.58
N HIS A 323 -9.56 4.94 -0.74
CA HIS A 323 -8.54 4.83 0.30
C HIS A 323 -7.19 4.36 -0.24
N TRP A 324 -7.16 3.42 -1.20
CA TRP A 324 -5.91 2.99 -1.82
C TRP A 324 -5.28 4.13 -2.63
N VAL A 325 -6.09 4.84 -3.41
CA VAL A 325 -5.66 6.04 -4.14
C VAL A 325 -5.21 7.11 -3.15
N GLY A 326 -6.03 7.46 -2.16
CA GLY A 326 -5.74 8.47 -1.15
C GLY A 326 -4.44 8.22 -0.39
N ALA A 327 -4.15 6.96 -0.09
CA ALA A 327 -2.92 6.55 0.60
C ALA A 327 -1.64 6.70 -0.24
N GLY A 328 -1.76 6.80 -1.57
CA GLY A 328 -0.60 6.63 -2.46
C GLY A 328 0.03 5.24 -2.28
N ALA A 329 -0.82 4.23 -2.13
CA ALA A 329 -0.43 2.84 -1.94
C ALA A 329 -0.09 2.15 -3.27
N ASN A 330 0.43 0.92 -3.19
CA ASN A 330 0.46 0.01 -4.34
C ASN A 330 -0.96 -0.13 -4.92
N LEU A 331 -1.15 0.22 -6.20
CA LEU A 331 -2.44 0.07 -6.88
C LEU A 331 -2.44 -1.21 -7.73
N ILE A 332 -2.26 -2.33 -7.05
CA ILE A 332 -2.21 -3.65 -7.67
C ILE A 332 -3.57 -4.31 -7.46
N THR A 333 -4.32 -4.51 -8.53
CA THR A 333 -5.63 -5.16 -8.43
C THR A 333 -5.50 -6.68 -8.34
N GLY A 334 -6.29 -7.30 -7.47
CA GLY A 334 -6.47 -8.76 -7.43
C GLY A 334 -7.76 -9.22 -8.11
N SER A 335 -8.41 -8.33 -8.87
CA SER A 335 -9.65 -8.60 -9.60
C SER A 335 -9.44 -9.51 -10.82
N ASP A 336 -10.52 -10.15 -11.27
CA ASP A 336 -10.54 -10.89 -12.53
C ASP A 336 -10.70 -9.90 -13.70
N LEU A 337 -9.62 -9.71 -14.47
CA LEU A 337 -9.58 -8.77 -15.58
C LEU A 337 -10.50 -9.19 -16.74
N THR A 338 -10.93 -10.46 -16.79
CA THR A 338 -11.91 -10.94 -17.76
C THR A 338 -13.36 -10.57 -17.40
N GLN A 339 -13.60 -10.10 -16.17
CA GLN A 339 -14.92 -9.81 -15.61
C GLN A 339 -15.02 -8.40 -15.02
N ILE A 340 -14.27 -7.43 -15.56
CA ILE A 340 -14.38 -6.03 -15.11
C ILE A 340 -15.72 -5.44 -15.57
N ASP A 341 -16.50 -4.94 -14.61
CA ASP A 341 -17.78 -4.29 -14.89
C ASP A 341 -17.62 -2.77 -15.11
N THR A 342 -18.72 -2.06 -15.41
CA THR A 342 -18.68 -0.61 -15.68
C THR A 342 -18.09 0.18 -14.52
N LEU A 343 -18.48 -0.15 -13.28
CA LEU A 343 -17.93 0.54 -12.10
C LEU A 343 -16.45 0.20 -11.91
N GLY A 344 -16.03 -1.03 -12.17
CA GLY A 344 -14.64 -1.44 -12.10
C GLY A 344 -13.75 -0.71 -13.10
N GLN A 345 -14.26 -0.46 -14.31
CA GLN A 345 -13.57 0.38 -15.30
C GLN A 345 -13.35 1.80 -14.76
N GLU A 346 -14.35 2.40 -14.13
CA GLU A 346 -14.27 3.73 -13.52
C GLU A 346 -13.28 3.76 -12.35
N LEU A 347 -13.43 2.84 -11.38
CA LEU A 347 -12.61 2.79 -10.17
C LEU A 347 -11.14 2.40 -10.42
N LEU A 348 -10.82 1.83 -11.59
CA LEU A 348 -9.45 1.50 -11.98
C LEU A 348 -8.86 2.50 -12.97
N TYR A 349 -9.64 2.99 -13.93
CA TYR A 349 -9.09 3.63 -15.13
C TYR A 349 -9.66 5.01 -15.44
N ASP A 350 -10.54 5.56 -14.60
CA ASP A 350 -11.02 6.93 -14.80
C ASP A 350 -9.84 7.95 -14.77
N PRO A 351 -9.66 8.78 -15.82
CA PRO A 351 -8.55 9.72 -15.88
C PRO A 351 -8.54 10.75 -14.74
N GLU A 352 -9.70 11.15 -14.21
CA GLU A 352 -9.76 12.10 -13.11
C GLU A 352 -9.27 11.46 -11.81
N LEU A 353 -9.72 10.25 -11.50
CA LEU A 353 -9.23 9.46 -10.37
C LEU A 353 -7.74 9.14 -10.51
N LEU A 354 -7.25 8.81 -11.70
CA LEU A 354 -5.81 8.61 -11.93
C LEU A 354 -5.00 9.87 -11.69
N SER A 355 -5.53 11.06 -12.00
CA SER A 355 -4.88 12.33 -11.66
C SER A 355 -4.77 12.56 -10.14
N ILE A 356 -5.75 12.04 -9.38
CA ILE A 356 -5.71 12.03 -7.92
C ILE A 356 -4.65 11.02 -7.44
N ALA A 357 -4.58 9.83 -8.03
CA ALA A 357 -3.57 8.84 -7.71
C ALA A 357 -2.14 9.34 -7.96
N ASP A 358 -1.91 10.13 -9.02
CA ASP A 358 -0.63 10.77 -9.28
C ASP A 358 -0.29 11.85 -8.23
N PHE A 359 -1.30 12.60 -7.77
CA PHE A 359 -1.13 13.58 -6.71
C PHE A 359 -0.80 12.92 -5.37
N THR A 360 -1.56 11.91 -4.96
CA THR A 360 -1.42 11.24 -3.65
C THR A 360 -0.22 10.32 -3.57
N ALA A 361 0.29 9.82 -4.71
CA ALA A 361 1.60 9.18 -4.80
C ALA A 361 2.76 10.13 -4.42
N ASN A 362 2.52 11.45 -4.38
CA ASN A 362 3.46 12.44 -3.86
C ASN A 362 3.03 12.98 -2.48
N PHE A 363 1.73 13.21 -2.28
CA PHE A 363 1.16 13.80 -1.07
C PHE A 363 0.05 12.91 -0.50
N PRO A 364 0.37 11.89 0.32
CA PRO A 364 -0.61 10.95 0.85
C PRO A 364 -1.64 11.63 1.76
N MET A 365 -2.82 11.02 1.85
CA MET A 365 -3.87 11.51 2.73
C MET A 365 -3.60 11.13 4.19
N GLN A 366 -3.93 12.03 5.11
CA GLN A 366 -3.89 11.78 6.56
C GLN A 366 -5.27 12.03 7.19
N PRO A 367 -5.62 11.33 8.27
CA PRO A 367 -6.97 11.37 8.81
C PRO A 367 -7.18 12.59 9.69
N LYS A 368 -8.43 13.05 9.70
CA LYS A 368 -8.96 14.06 10.60
C LYS A 368 -10.34 13.63 11.07
N ASN A 369 -10.62 13.78 12.35
CA ASN A 369 -11.93 13.47 12.90
C ASN A 369 -12.90 14.61 12.54
N PRO A 370 -14.12 14.27 12.07
CA PRO A 370 -15.10 15.26 11.61
C PRO A 370 -15.69 16.06 12.78
N ILE A 371 -16.46 17.09 12.44
CA ILE A 371 -17.22 17.86 13.43
C ILE A 371 -18.22 16.91 14.11
N GLY A 372 -18.38 17.07 15.43
CA GLY A 372 -19.23 16.19 16.25
C GLY A 372 -18.48 15.00 16.85
N SER A 373 -17.24 14.74 16.43
CA SER A 373 -16.34 13.87 17.18
C SER A 373 -15.92 14.50 18.51
N SER A 374 -15.33 13.70 19.40
CA SER A 374 -14.83 14.16 20.70
C SER A 374 -13.74 15.24 20.58
N ILE A 375 -12.88 15.14 19.56
CA ILE A 375 -11.85 16.11 19.24
C ILE A 375 -11.79 16.28 17.70
N PRO A 376 -12.56 17.23 17.13
CA PRO A 376 -12.50 17.54 15.71
C PRO A 376 -11.08 17.90 15.26
N GLY A 377 -10.70 17.47 14.06
CA GLY A 377 -9.34 17.65 13.53
C GLY A 377 -8.27 16.72 14.13
N SER A 378 -8.59 15.90 15.14
CA SER A 378 -7.66 14.88 15.65
C SER A 378 -7.59 13.65 14.74
N GLN A 379 -6.75 12.68 15.07
CA GLN A 379 -6.43 11.53 14.20
C GLN A 379 -6.91 10.19 14.80
N ALA A 380 -7.85 10.23 15.76
CA ALA A 380 -8.25 9.02 16.48
C ALA A 380 -9.03 8.05 15.58
N SER A 381 -8.97 6.76 15.91
CA SER A 381 -9.76 5.72 15.25
C SER A 381 -11.24 5.92 15.60
N VAL A 382 -12.03 6.32 14.61
CA VAL A 382 -13.49 6.55 14.72
C VAL A 382 -14.18 6.11 13.43
N GLN A 383 -15.46 5.75 13.48
CA GLN A 383 -16.21 5.32 12.29
C GLN A 383 -16.39 6.42 11.23
N LEU A 384 -16.68 7.64 11.66
CA LEU A 384 -16.83 8.78 10.75
C LEU A 384 -15.49 9.48 10.64
N GLN A 385 -14.92 9.52 9.44
CA GLN A 385 -13.61 10.12 9.22
C GLN A 385 -13.66 11.14 8.09
N ALA A 386 -12.78 12.13 8.19
CA ALA A 386 -12.33 12.92 7.06
C ALA A 386 -10.85 12.61 6.82
N TRP A 387 -10.37 12.87 5.62
CA TRP A 387 -8.95 12.76 5.28
C TRP A 387 -8.55 13.93 4.41
N ILE A 388 -7.27 14.33 4.49
CA ILE A 388 -6.69 15.34 3.62
C ILE A 388 -5.35 14.88 3.06
N ALA A 389 -5.21 14.98 1.75
CA ALA A 389 -3.97 14.81 1.01
C ALA A 389 -3.48 16.17 0.51
N GLY A 390 -2.18 16.44 0.67
CA GLY A 390 -1.62 17.77 0.44
C GLY A 390 -2.02 18.79 1.52
N PRO A 391 -2.05 20.11 1.21
CA PRO A 391 -1.85 20.69 -0.12
C PRO A 391 -0.47 20.43 -0.72
N ASN A 392 -0.34 20.53 -2.04
CA ASN A 392 0.97 20.52 -2.71
C ASN A 392 1.84 21.73 -2.32
N ASN A 393 3.10 21.73 -2.74
CA ASN A 393 4.12 22.70 -2.30
C ASN A 393 3.78 24.19 -2.55
N ASP A 394 2.92 24.50 -3.52
CA ASP A 394 2.46 25.86 -3.82
C ASP A 394 1.09 26.18 -3.20
N ASN A 395 0.57 25.29 -2.36
CA ASN A 395 -0.73 25.36 -1.70
C ASN A 395 -1.90 25.56 -2.68
N GLN A 396 -1.79 25.06 -3.91
CA GLN A 396 -2.82 25.24 -4.94
C GLN A 396 -3.81 24.09 -5.00
N ASN A 397 -3.43 22.88 -4.61
CA ASN A 397 -4.27 21.69 -4.77
C ASN A 397 -4.24 20.85 -3.50
N ALA A 398 -5.42 20.36 -3.09
CA ALA A 398 -5.58 19.38 -2.02
C ALA A 398 -6.66 18.36 -2.41
N VAL A 399 -6.63 17.21 -1.74
CA VAL A 399 -7.66 16.17 -1.88
C VAL A 399 -8.30 15.98 -0.51
N VAL A 400 -9.62 15.94 -0.45
CA VAL A 400 -10.36 15.68 0.80
C VAL A 400 -11.26 14.48 0.60
N VAL A 401 -11.27 13.58 1.58
CA VAL A 401 -12.20 12.45 1.64
C VAL A 401 -13.10 12.61 2.85
N LEU A 402 -14.38 12.30 2.71
CA LEU A 402 -15.28 12.08 3.85
C LEU A 402 -15.78 10.64 3.78
N ALA A 403 -15.81 9.96 4.92
CA ALA A 403 -16.14 8.54 5.00
C ALA A 403 -17.05 8.24 6.19
N ASN A 404 -18.05 7.39 5.95
CA ASN A 404 -18.78 6.65 6.96
C ASN A 404 -18.54 5.17 6.73
N TYR A 405 -17.63 4.55 7.49
CA TYR A 405 -17.35 3.12 7.31
C TYR A 405 -18.48 2.20 7.80
N GLY A 406 -19.60 2.75 8.29
CA GLY A 406 -20.62 1.95 8.96
C GLY A 406 -20.11 1.38 10.29
N PRO A 407 -20.94 0.57 10.96
CA PRO A 407 -20.56 -0.09 12.20
C PRO A 407 -19.25 -0.89 12.06
N ASP A 408 -18.49 -0.97 13.15
CA ASP A 408 -17.30 -1.82 13.20
C ASP A 408 -17.71 -3.28 13.00
N GLN A 409 -17.18 -3.91 11.95
CA GLN A 409 -17.47 -5.32 11.65
C GLN A 409 -16.53 -6.28 12.40
N GLY A 410 -15.91 -5.81 13.48
CA GLY A 410 -15.10 -6.60 14.41
C GLY A 410 -13.60 -6.56 14.14
N GLN A 411 -13.17 -5.83 13.11
CA GLN A 411 -11.76 -5.74 12.71
C GLN A 411 -11.27 -4.32 12.45
N GLY A 412 -12.16 -3.31 12.43
CA GLY A 412 -11.75 -1.91 12.27
C GLY A 412 -11.11 -1.34 13.54
N GLY A 413 -11.63 -1.69 14.71
CA GLY A 413 -11.06 -1.30 16.00
C GLY A 413 -11.50 0.08 16.51
N PHE A 414 -12.42 0.76 15.81
CA PHE A 414 -13.02 2.02 16.27
C PHE A 414 -14.24 1.81 17.19
N GLY A 415 -14.82 0.60 17.24
CA GLY A 415 -15.75 0.17 18.29
C GLY A 415 -17.09 0.93 18.35
N THR A 416 -17.42 1.72 17.34
CA THR A 416 -18.71 2.43 17.23
C THR A 416 -19.70 1.65 16.37
N SER A 417 -20.98 1.93 16.60
CA SER A 417 -22.11 1.25 15.95
C SER A 417 -23.13 2.27 15.42
N LEU A 418 -22.68 3.38 14.81
CA LEU A 418 -23.61 4.32 14.20
C LEU A 418 -24.22 3.66 12.96
N GLU A 419 -25.54 3.68 12.88
CA GLU A 419 -26.29 3.01 11.82
C GLU A 419 -26.83 4.01 10.80
N GLY A 420 -27.01 3.55 9.56
CA GLY A 420 -27.62 4.32 8.49
C GLY A 420 -26.80 5.54 8.04
N THR A 421 -27.48 6.44 7.33
CA THR A 421 -26.87 7.65 6.78
C THR A 421 -26.48 8.63 7.87
N GLN A 422 -25.25 9.13 7.81
CA GLN A 422 -24.70 10.10 8.73
C GLN A 422 -24.24 11.34 7.95
N LEU A 423 -24.48 12.52 8.52
CA LEU A 423 -23.85 13.75 8.06
C LEU A 423 -22.37 13.72 8.49
N VAL A 424 -21.48 13.64 7.52
CA VAL A 424 -20.03 13.78 7.74
C VAL A 424 -19.61 15.14 7.23
N ASN A 425 -19.01 15.96 8.09
CA ASN A 425 -18.54 17.28 7.74
C ASN A 425 -17.26 17.67 8.49
N ILE A 426 -16.46 18.52 7.88
CA ILE A 426 -15.23 19.01 8.49
C ILE A 426 -14.94 20.44 8.07
N SER A 427 -14.46 21.25 9.01
CA SER A 427 -14.09 22.63 8.73
C SER A 427 -12.74 22.70 7.99
N LEU A 428 -12.57 23.70 7.13
CA LEU A 428 -11.27 23.94 6.49
C LEU A 428 -10.18 24.26 7.52
N ALA A 429 -10.56 24.76 8.70
CA ALA A 429 -9.63 25.06 9.77
C ALA A 429 -9.08 23.78 10.43
N ASP A 430 -9.93 22.78 10.64
CA ASP A 430 -9.55 21.46 11.17
C ASP A 430 -8.71 20.67 10.15
N LEU A 431 -8.90 20.93 8.85
CA LEU A 431 -8.06 20.44 7.77
C LEU A 431 -6.73 21.20 7.62
N GLY A 432 -6.58 22.36 8.27
CA GLY A 432 -5.36 23.18 8.19
C GLY A 432 -5.23 24.01 6.90
N ILE A 433 -6.31 24.18 6.14
CA ILE A 433 -6.34 24.83 4.83
C ILE A 433 -7.27 26.07 4.76
N ALA A 434 -7.70 26.59 5.90
CA ALA A 434 -8.52 27.80 5.97
C ALA A 434 -7.70 29.09 5.75
N ALA A 435 -8.38 30.16 5.39
CA ALA A 435 -7.77 31.48 5.21
C ALA A 435 -6.96 31.91 6.44
N GLY A 436 -5.70 32.32 6.22
CA GLY A 436 -4.78 32.73 7.28
C GLY A 436 -4.00 31.59 7.94
N GLN A 437 -4.27 30.33 7.60
CA GLN A 437 -3.42 29.20 7.99
C GLN A 437 -2.22 29.04 7.02
N PRO A 438 -1.12 28.41 7.46
CA PRO A 438 0.10 28.25 6.66
C PRO A 438 -0.11 27.55 5.30
N ASN A 439 -1.05 26.61 5.24
CA ASN A 439 -1.36 25.83 4.04
C ASN A 439 -2.70 26.25 3.43
N GLY A 440 -3.24 27.41 3.82
CA GLY A 440 -4.59 27.82 3.48
C GLY A 440 -4.71 28.79 2.31
N ALA A 441 -5.91 28.85 1.76
CA ALA A 441 -6.33 29.80 0.74
C ALA A 441 -7.53 30.64 1.23
N THR A 442 -7.83 31.76 0.57
CA THR A 442 -9.01 32.59 0.90
C THR A 442 -10.31 31.83 0.66
N ALA A 443 -10.34 31.01 -0.38
CA ALA A 443 -11.40 30.06 -0.68
C ALA A 443 -10.84 28.93 -1.58
N TRP A 444 -11.62 27.87 -1.73
CA TRP A 444 -11.29 26.73 -2.56
C TRP A 444 -12.45 26.37 -3.49
N SER A 445 -12.17 26.19 -4.79
CA SER A 445 -13.11 25.51 -5.69
C SER A 445 -13.11 24.01 -5.39
N VAL A 446 -14.30 23.42 -5.33
CA VAL A 446 -14.49 22.02 -4.96
C VAL A 446 -15.10 21.26 -6.12
N ARG A 447 -14.40 20.20 -6.52
CA ARG A 447 -14.89 19.22 -7.49
C ARG A 447 -14.99 17.87 -6.81
N ARG A 448 -16.16 17.27 -6.81
CA ARG A 448 -16.36 15.88 -6.39
C ARG A 448 -15.92 14.99 -7.54
N VAL A 449 -14.82 14.28 -7.34
CA VAL A 449 -14.31 13.31 -8.32
C VAL A 449 -15.15 12.06 -8.25
N LEU A 450 -15.28 11.49 -7.04
CA LEU A 450 -16.13 10.34 -6.76
C LEU A 450 -17.15 10.67 -5.67
N GLY A 451 -18.40 10.35 -5.93
CA GLY A 451 -19.56 10.55 -5.09
C GLY A 451 -19.99 9.34 -4.27
N GLY A 452 -19.26 8.23 -4.37
CA GLY A 452 -19.40 7.09 -3.47
C GLY A 452 -20.49 6.08 -3.84
N GLY A 453 -21.20 6.30 -4.95
CA GLY A 453 -22.25 5.40 -5.45
C GLY A 453 -23.52 5.34 -4.60
N GLY A 454 -23.62 6.13 -3.53
CA GLY A 454 -24.74 6.13 -2.59
C GLY A 454 -25.36 7.53 -2.41
N GLN A 455 -25.39 8.02 -1.17
CA GLN A 455 -25.97 9.31 -0.80
C GLN A 455 -25.02 10.50 -1.02
N GLY A 456 -23.74 10.23 -1.29
CA GLY A 456 -22.72 11.25 -1.51
C GLY A 456 -22.95 12.09 -2.75
N GLY A 457 -23.73 11.59 -3.72
CA GLY A 457 -24.16 12.29 -4.94
C GLY A 457 -23.40 11.84 -6.18
N PRO A 458 -23.59 12.51 -7.34
CA PRO A 458 -22.97 12.08 -8.59
C PRO A 458 -21.46 12.35 -8.63
N ASP A 459 -20.72 11.48 -9.32
CA ASP A 459 -19.30 11.64 -9.67
C ASP A 459 -19.08 12.86 -10.59
N HIS A 460 -17.81 13.26 -10.75
CA HIS A 460 -17.39 14.30 -11.69
C HIS A 460 -18.14 15.65 -11.62
N THR A 461 -18.57 16.04 -10.41
CA THR A 461 -19.48 17.17 -10.21
C THR A 461 -18.77 18.37 -9.59
N ASP A 462 -18.93 19.55 -10.21
CA ASP A 462 -18.46 20.81 -9.64
C ASP A 462 -19.43 21.32 -8.57
N LEU A 463 -18.93 21.51 -7.34
CA LEU A 463 -19.73 21.94 -6.18
C LEU A 463 -19.59 23.43 -5.88
N GLY A 464 -18.87 24.17 -6.72
CA GLY A 464 -18.62 25.60 -6.55
C GLY A 464 -17.46 25.87 -5.61
N THR A 465 -17.61 26.85 -4.72
CA THR A 465 -16.52 27.36 -3.87
C THR A 465 -16.91 27.34 -2.40
N THR A 466 -15.97 26.95 -1.52
CA THR A 466 -16.13 27.02 -0.07
C THR A 466 -14.94 27.72 0.59
N SER A 467 -15.19 28.34 1.74
CA SER A 467 -14.18 28.97 2.60
C SER A 467 -14.28 28.52 4.06
N THR A 468 -15.22 27.63 4.38
CA THR A 468 -15.58 27.31 5.78
C THR A 468 -15.54 25.81 6.07
N PHE A 469 -16.27 25.00 5.31
CA PHE A 469 -16.36 23.55 5.52
C PHE A 469 -16.74 22.80 4.23
N ILE A 470 -16.63 21.48 4.28
CA ILE A 470 -17.23 20.54 3.32
C ILE A 470 -18.07 19.51 4.07
N ALA A 471 -19.14 19.02 3.44
CA ALA A 471 -20.09 18.11 4.06
C ALA A 471 -20.72 17.15 3.04
N SER A 472 -21.08 15.96 3.50
CA SER A 472 -21.86 14.99 2.74
C SER A 472 -22.71 14.13 3.67
N GLU A 473 -23.90 13.75 3.21
CA GLU A 473 -24.68 12.67 3.81
C GLU A 473 -24.13 11.35 3.26
N LEU A 474 -23.71 10.43 4.12
CA LEU A 474 -23.04 9.19 3.73
C LEU A 474 -23.67 7.97 4.40
N GLY A 475 -24.08 6.98 3.61
CA GLY A 475 -24.53 5.68 4.10
C GLY A 475 -23.39 4.86 4.71
N PRO A 476 -23.70 3.73 5.37
CA PRO A 476 -22.68 2.80 5.86
C PRO A 476 -21.81 2.27 4.71
N GLY A 477 -20.48 2.26 4.92
CA GLY A 477 -19.50 1.82 3.94
C GLY A 477 -19.17 2.84 2.84
N GLU A 478 -19.80 4.03 2.88
CA GLU A 478 -19.69 5.04 1.84
C GLU A 478 -18.56 6.04 2.12
N SER A 479 -17.87 6.44 1.06
CA SER A 479 -16.97 7.59 1.08
C SER A 479 -17.05 8.39 -0.21
N VAL A 480 -16.66 9.66 -0.11
CA VAL A 480 -16.67 10.63 -1.20
C VAL A 480 -15.29 11.26 -1.31
N LEU A 481 -14.84 11.50 -2.54
CA LEU A 481 -13.53 12.09 -2.81
C LEU A 481 -13.67 13.41 -3.56
N TYR A 482 -13.05 14.44 -3.00
CA TYR A 482 -13.07 15.80 -3.49
C TYR A 482 -11.68 16.27 -3.87
N LYS A 483 -11.58 16.95 -5.00
CA LYS A 483 -10.45 17.78 -5.38
C LYS A 483 -10.74 19.23 -5.01
N PHE A 484 -9.81 19.84 -4.30
CA PHE A 484 -9.81 21.24 -3.91
C PHE A 484 -8.74 21.98 -4.71
N ALA A 485 -9.11 23.10 -5.33
CA ALA A 485 -8.16 24.02 -5.96
C ALA A 485 -8.29 25.43 -5.38
N ALA A 486 -7.16 26.04 -5.02
CA ALA A 486 -7.12 27.32 -4.32
C ALA A 486 -7.61 28.46 -5.22
N MET A 487 -8.44 29.34 -4.67
CA MET A 487 -8.95 30.54 -5.31
C MET A 487 -8.21 31.74 -4.73
N ASN A 488 -6.97 31.97 -5.15
CA ASN A 488 -6.12 33.05 -4.63
C ASN A 488 -6.31 34.37 -5.36
#